data_AF-A0A1F0IZ42-F1
#
_entry.id   AF-A0A1F0IZ42-F1
#
_cell.length_a   1.000
_cell.length_b   1.000
_cell.length_c   1.000
_cell.angle_alpha   90.00
_cell.angle_beta   90.00
_cell.angle_gamma   90.00
#
_symmetry.space_group_name_H-M   'P 1'
#
loop_
_entity.id
_entity.type
_entity.pdbx_description
1 polymer ?
#
loop_
_entity_poly.entity_id
_entity_poly.type
_entity_poly.pdbx_seq_one_letter_code
_entity_poly.pdbx_strand_id
1 'polypeptide(L)'
;MMKNIKNILGMGAFMLLTSLAVSSCTEKSDWDIDSSYSRPFGTDENGISVETDSKVARAVVTWSSTSNTDYYIIEISPNEMTDETPMGSEENGNIVYGNDPANRIKQSPYTMDNLAVNTTYYMRIKSISGEKESRWVNYKKTFASVKEEAILNIPTTEDLPEGQGKVRMSWEAGLAVDHFEIMETGATEATSRVISSTEAAAGEAWVENLKSFTEYTITIYNGNNPRGSQTVTIPGLEIESTISDITANSAVFSWEETVDVDEYACVLSTEGVPESGTQLSPADIAAHKVAITGLASSTEYTAYAFANGSICSRITFTTKKGKPTGYTEMTWEDALANWDNLSGKVLINVSGTEGFAQEKESIAAGVTHLIFWGDSQDGQVNMTIKKGIGASGICDKVEFHNLNITDEGNTTLIYQNGASGCIKEIEVTSCTITNIRGIVRMNASTSNAMSVTIDDCIIKGLGRAATSNHYGLLLSDKVTLTTLNLVVSNTSIIVSKGASASQFIRHKSGQPGTITIKDCTFYDMSASDAFCRDTKDMTITISNTLFAKGGVKPFYNTSSVATTLNVNGLYKASDFSFVTPDWGKDYTSLPLTSDQLFPNGSSEDLTFGADVPEEYRVGDQRWNK
;
A
#
# COMPACT_ATOMS: atom_id res chain seq x y z
N MET A 1 -30.86 -9.29 -19.87
CA MET A 1 -31.97 -8.36 -19.60
C MET A 1 -31.42 -6.96 -19.81
N MET A 2 -31.64 -6.37 -20.99
CA MET A 2 -31.09 -5.05 -21.40
C MET A 2 -32.12 -3.94 -21.14
N LYS A 3 -31.69 -2.87 -20.48
CA LYS A 3 -32.29 -1.51 -20.41
C LYS A 3 -31.14 -0.58 -19.99
N ASN A 4 -30.90 0.64 -20.46
CA ASN A 4 -31.45 1.50 -21.50
C ASN A 4 -30.35 2.55 -21.73
N ILE A 5 -29.81 2.69 -22.94
CA ILE A 5 -28.94 3.83 -23.31
C ILE A 5 -29.83 4.85 -24.03
N LYS A 6 -29.86 6.09 -23.55
CA LYS A 6 -30.51 7.22 -24.22
C LYS A 6 -29.48 8.29 -24.59
N ASN A 7 -29.33 8.44 -25.91
CA ASN A 7 -29.18 9.67 -26.70
C ASN A 7 -28.12 10.71 -26.31
N ILE A 8 -27.16 10.91 -27.22
CA ILE A 8 -26.94 12.20 -27.92
C ILE A 8 -26.53 11.89 -29.36
N LEU A 9 -27.39 12.32 -30.30
CA LEU A 9 -27.17 12.40 -31.74
C LEU A 9 -27.21 13.89 -32.07
N GLY A 10 -26.23 14.42 -32.80
CA GLY A 10 -26.22 15.85 -33.14
C GLY A 10 -25.06 16.33 -34.00
N MET A 11 -25.08 15.93 -35.27
CA MET A 11 -24.61 16.72 -36.42
C MET A 11 -23.10 16.99 -36.58
N GLY A 12 -22.43 16.05 -37.25
CA GLY A 12 -21.21 16.31 -38.01
C GLY A 12 -21.47 16.18 -39.52
N ALA A 13 -20.89 17.10 -40.29
CA ALA A 13 -20.65 17.07 -41.73
C ALA A 13 -21.84 17.07 -42.70
N PHE A 14 -22.08 18.22 -43.35
CA PHE A 14 -22.56 18.24 -44.74
C PHE A 14 -22.01 19.47 -45.47
N MET A 15 -20.89 19.26 -46.16
CA MET A 15 -20.38 20.16 -47.20
C MET A 15 -20.53 19.40 -48.52
N LEU A 16 -21.47 19.78 -49.38
CA LEU A 16 -21.38 19.52 -50.83
C LEU A 16 -22.37 20.41 -51.60
N LEU A 17 -21.84 21.26 -52.46
CA LEU A 17 -22.58 22.05 -53.45
C LEU A 17 -23.21 21.14 -54.51
N THR A 18 -24.49 21.40 -54.86
CA THR A 18 -24.97 21.23 -56.24
C THR A 18 -25.95 22.33 -56.61
N SER A 19 -25.60 23.01 -57.70
CA SER A 19 -26.29 24.04 -58.47
C SER A 19 -27.80 23.85 -58.68
N LEU A 20 -28.57 24.91 -58.43
CA LEU A 20 -29.88 25.16 -59.04
C LEU A 20 -29.87 26.54 -59.69
N ALA A 21 -29.81 26.54 -61.02
CA ALA A 21 -30.09 27.70 -61.84
C ALA A 21 -31.59 27.99 -61.76
N VAL A 22 -31.94 29.12 -61.16
CA VAL A 22 -33.23 29.78 -61.37
C VAL A 22 -32.97 31.12 -62.04
N SER A 23 -33.45 31.23 -63.26
CA SER A 23 -33.50 32.45 -64.06
C SER A 23 -34.21 33.56 -63.28
N SER A 24 -33.48 34.62 -62.91
CA SER A 24 -34.11 35.86 -62.47
C SER A 24 -34.69 36.57 -63.69
N CYS A 25 -36.00 36.80 -63.70
CA CYS A 25 -36.61 37.78 -64.59
C CYS A 25 -35.90 39.12 -64.40
N THR A 26 -35.29 39.63 -65.47
CA THR A 26 -34.91 41.04 -65.57
C THR A 26 -36.19 41.85 -65.77
N GLU A 27 -36.87 42.21 -64.68
CA GLU A 27 -37.69 43.42 -64.71
C GLU A 27 -36.80 44.60 -64.37
N LYS A 28 -36.25 45.18 -65.44
CA LYS A 28 -35.63 46.50 -65.41
C LYS A 28 -36.74 47.49 -65.08
N SER A 29 -36.79 47.94 -63.83
CA SER A 29 -37.65 49.05 -63.45
C SER A 29 -37.04 50.33 -64.02
N ASP A 30 -37.59 50.81 -65.16
CA ASP A 30 -37.17 52.04 -65.85
C ASP A 30 -37.76 53.29 -65.16
N TRP A 31 -37.57 53.42 -63.84
CA TRP A 31 -37.84 54.65 -63.10
C TRP A 31 -36.52 55.06 -62.46
N ASP A 32 -36.06 56.29 -62.69
CA ASP A 32 -34.88 56.83 -62.02
C ASP A 32 -35.04 56.64 -60.50
N ILE A 33 -34.20 55.79 -59.92
CA ILE A 33 -34.07 55.71 -58.47
C ILE A 33 -33.40 57.01 -58.06
N ASP A 34 -34.17 57.90 -57.43
CA ASP A 34 -33.62 59.03 -56.72
C ASP A 34 -32.55 58.51 -55.74
N SER A 35 -31.29 58.85 -56.01
CA SER A 35 -30.16 58.42 -55.19
C SER A 35 -30.27 58.86 -53.72
N SER A 36 -31.13 59.84 -53.41
CA SER A 36 -31.45 60.27 -52.05
C SER A 36 -32.37 59.30 -51.28
N TYR A 37 -33.05 58.36 -51.97
CA TYR A 37 -33.89 57.31 -51.38
C TYR A 37 -33.33 55.89 -51.63
N SER A 38 -32.00 55.77 -51.71
CA SER A 38 -31.33 54.47 -51.57
C SER A 38 -31.83 53.79 -50.30
N ARG A 39 -32.38 52.57 -50.41
CA ARG A 39 -32.78 51.73 -49.27
C ARG A 39 -31.67 51.80 -48.20
N PRO A 40 -31.97 51.88 -46.89
CA PRO A 40 -30.93 51.93 -45.87
C PRO A 40 -29.94 50.77 -46.10
N PHE A 41 -28.74 51.09 -46.60
CA PHE A 41 -27.65 50.14 -46.71
C PHE A 41 -27.03 50.05 -45.32
N GLY A 42 -27.19 48.89 -44.68
CA GLY A 42 -26.73 48.64 -43.31
C GLY A 42 -27.19 47.26 -42.85
N THR A 43 -26.50 46.71 -41.86
CA THR A 43 -26.88 45.45 -41.21
C THR A 43 -28.27 45.59 -40.55
N ASP A 44 -29.13 44.58 -40.67
CA ASP A 44 -30.39 44.56 -39.93
C ASP A 44 -30.11 44.39 -38.43
N GLU A 45 -30.56 45.36 -37.62
CA GLU A 45 -30.42 45.34 -36.16
C GLU A 45 -31.02 44.09 -35.51
N ASN A 46 -32.06 43.50 -36.10
CA ASN A 46 -32.70 42.29 -35.58
C ASN A 46 -32.03 41.01 -36.09
N GLY A 47 -31.13 41.13 -37.06
CA GLY A 47 -30.34 40.03 -37.61
C GLY A 47 -29.06 39.74 -36.83
N ILE A 48 -28.70 40.56 -35.83
CA ILE A 48 -27.46 40.41 -35.05
C ILE A 48 -27.66 39.45 -33.87
N SER A 49 -26.81 38.44 -33.77
CA SER A 49 -26.67 37.57 -32.59
C SER A 49 -25.21 37.47 -32.15
N VAL A 50 -24.99 37.32 -30.85
CA VAL A 50 -23.67 37.10 -30.26
C VAL A 50 -23.73 35.86 -29.38
N GLU A 51 -22.82 34.93 -29.62
CA GLU A 51 -22.61 33.75 -28.80
C GLU A 51 -21.24 33.85 -28.13
N THR A 52 -21.16 33.53 -26.84
CA THR A 52 -19.91 33.65 -26.06
C THR A 52 -19.34 32.26 -25.83
N ASP A 53 -18.03 32.14 -25.89
CA ASP A 53 -17.35 30.89 -25.56
C ASP A 53 -17.49 30.61 -24.05
N SER A 54 -17.54 29.34 -23.68
CA SER A 54 -17.74 28.91 -22.28
C SER A 54 -16.44 28.76 -21.50
N LYS A 55 -15.29 28.71 -22.18
CA LYS A 55 -13.96 28.47 -21.60
C LYS A 55 -12.94 29.56 -21.89
N VAL A 56 -13.10 30.29 -23.00
CA VAL A 56 -12.16 31.31 -23.48
C VAL A 56 -12.86 32.67 -23.49
N ALA A 57 -12.13 33.76 -23.25
CA ALA A 57 -12.67 35.10 -23.40
C ALA A 57 -12.80 35.48 -24.89
N ARG A 58 -13.81 34.89 -25.53
CA ARG A 58 -14.10 34.95 -26.98
C ARG A 58 -15.61 35.07 -27.20
N ALA A 59 -16.00 35.76 -28.26
CA ALA A 59 -17.39 35.79 -28.71
C ALA A 59 -17.49 35.68 -30.24
N VAL A 60 -18.52 35.02 -30.73
CA VAL A 60 -18.84 34.89 -32.15
C VAL A 60 -20.06 35.75 -32.44
N VAL A 61 -19.91 36.72 -33.33
CA VAL A 61 -21.00 37.57 -33.81
C VAL A 61 -21.48 37.09 -35.16
N THR A 62 -22.80 36.93 -35.29
CA THR A 62 -23.49 36.55 -36.53
C THR A 62 -24.45 37.67 -36.92
N TRP A 63 -24.53 38.00 -38.20
CA TRP A 63 -25.49 38.98 -38.71
C TRP A 63 -26.01 38.61 -40.11
N SER A 64 -27.18 39.13 -40.44
CA SER A 64 -27.75 39.05 -41.80
C SER A 64 -26.96 39.95 -42.75
N SER A 65 -26.28 39.35 -43.73
CA SER A 65 -25.49 40.09 -44.73
C SER A 65 -26.38 40.94 -45.64
N THR A 66 -26.08 42.23 -45.76
CA THR A 66 -26.75 43.14 -46.70
C THR A 66 -26.10 43.07 -48.07
N SER A 67 -26.92 43.04 -49.14
CA SER A 67 -26.42 43.01 -50.52
C SER A 67 -25.54 44.23 -50.83
N ASN A 68 -24.49 44.01 -51.64
CA ASN A 68 -23.50 45.02 -52.04
C ASN A 68 -22.60 45.57 -50.90
N THR A 69 -22.39 44.84 -49.82
CA THR A 69 -21.39 45.19 -48.77
C THR A 69 -20.01 44.63 -49.13
N ASP A 70 -18.96 45.46 -49.09
CA ASP A 70 -17.58 45.03 -49.35
C ASP A 70 -16.92 44.44 -48.10
N TYR A 71 -17.13 45.07 -46.94
CA TYR A 71 -16.66 44.59 -45.64
C TYR A 71 -17.43 45.25 -44.48
N TYR A 72 -17.18 44.73 -43.28
CA TYR A 72 -17.79 45.17 -42.03
C TYR A 72 -16.72 45.68 -41.07
N ILE A 73 -17.11 46.66 -40.24
CA ILE A 73 -16.35 47.09 -39.06
C ILE A 73 -17.20 46.75 -37.84
N ILE A 74 -16.61 46.05 -36.87
CA ILE A 74 -17.27 45.68 -35.62
C ILE A 74 -16.51 46.37 -34.50
N GLU A 75 -17.23 47.06 -33.63
CA GLU A 75 -16.66 47.72 -32.47
C GLU A 75 -17.36 47.24 -31.21
N ILE A 76 -16.56 46.89 -30.19
CA ILE A 76 -17.04 46.54 -28.86
C ILE A 76 -16.42 47.46 -27.81
N SER A 77 -17.13 47.67 -26.71
CA SER A 77 -16.67 48.51 -25.60
C SER A 77 -17.27 48.04 -24.28
N PRO A 78 -16.53 48.07 -23.16
CA PRO A 78 -17.09 47.87 -21.83
C PRO A 78 -18.07 48.98 -21.42
N ASN A 79 -18.04 50.12 -22.12
CA ASN A 79 -18.91 51.26 -21.88
C ASN A 79 -19.95 51.41 -22.99
N GLU A 80 -21.12 51.96 -22.66
CA GLU A 80 -22.17 52.20 -23.64
C GLU A 80 -21.70 53.23 -24.68
N MET A 81 -21.85 52.88 -25.96
CA MET A 81 -21.48 53.74 -27.08
C MET A 81 -22.70 54.49 -27.61
N THR A 82 -22.55 55.78 -27.86
CA THR A 82 -23.56 56.60 -28.54
C THR A 82 -23.18 56.79 -30.01
N ASP A 83 -24.11 57.30 -30.82
CA ASP A 83 -23.85 57.63 -32.23
C ASP A 83 -22.73 58.68 -32.39
N GLU A 84 -22.50 59.52 -31.38
CA GLU A 84 -21.45 60.54 -31.34
C GLU A 84 -20.11 60.01 -30.80
N THR A 85 -20.07 58.78 -30.26
CA THR A 85 -18.84 58.19 -29.73
C THR A 85 -17.85 57.90 -30.87
N PRO A 86 -16.65 58.52 -30.89
CA PRO A 86 -15.64 58.27 -31.93
C PRO A 86 -15.23 56.80 -31.96
N MET A 87 -15.03 56.27 -33.17
CA MET A 87 -14.56 54.89 -33.36
C MET A 87 -13.13 54.75 -32.81
N GLY A 88 -12.87 53.68 -32.05
CA GLY A 88 -11.56 53.40 -31.48
C GLY A 88 -11.17 54.32 -30.32
N SER A 89 -12.15 54.88 -29.60
CA SER A 89 -11.87 55.69 -28.42
C SER A 89 -11.19 54.87 -27.30
N GLU A 90 -9.94 55.19 -27.00
CA GLU A 90 -9.16 54.55 -25.92
C GLU A 90 -9.76 54.81 -24.54
N GLU A 91 -10.33 56.00 -24.30
CA GLU A 91 -10.96 56.37 -23.02
C GLU A 91 -12.12 55.44 -22.64
N ASN A 92 -12.78 54.84 -23.64
CA ASN A 92 -13.89 53.92 -23.42
C ASN A 92 -13.48 52.44 -23.47
N GLY A 93 -12.20 52.14 -23.71
CA GLY A 93 -11.71 50.76 -23.86
C GLY A 93 -12.21 50.07 -25.13
N ASN A 94 -12.39 50.82 -26.23
CA ASN A 94 -12.98 50.30 -27.45
C ASN A 94 -12.02 49.35 -28.18
N ILE A 95 -12.54 48.22 -28.65
CA ILE A 95 -11.83 47.28 -29.52
C ILE A 95 -12.51 47.29 -30.88
N VAL A 96 -11.74 47.57 -31.94
CA VAL A 96 -12.25 47.69 -33.31
C VAL A 96 -11.69 46.57 -34.18
N TYR A 97 -12.59 45.78 -34.75
CA TYR A 97 -12.29 44.69 -35.68
C TYR A 97 -12.66 45.10 -37.12
N GLY A 98 -11.87 44.62 -38.09
CA GLY A 98 -12.16 44.84 -39.52
C GLY A 98 -11.79 46.22 -40.07
N ASN A 99 -11.15 47.10 -39.28
CA ASN A 99 -10.72 48.42 -39.74
C ASN A 99 -9.39 48.41 -40.54
N ASP A 100 -8.55 47.39 -40.34
CA ASP A 100 -7.29 47.20 -41.06
C ASP A 100 -7.54 46.57 -42.45
N PRO A 101 -7.01 47.15 -43.55
CA PRO A 101 -7.07 46.54 -44.88
C PRO A 101 -6.62 45.07 -44.96
N ALA A 102 -5.65 44.65 -44.14
CA ALA A 102 -5.18 43.26 -44.11
C ALA A 102 -6.19 42.30 -43.45
N ASN A 103 -7.07 42.81 -42.59
CA ASN A 103 -7.94 42.03 -41.71
C ASN A 103 -9.43 42.39 -41.88
N ARG A 104 -9.85 42.82 -43.08
CA ARG A 104 -11.25 43.18 -43.38
C ARG A 104 -12.20 42.01 -43.13
N ILE A 105 -13.27 42.26 -42.38
CA ILE A 105 -14.33 41.29 -42.13
C ILE A 105 -15.24 41.25 -43.37
N LYS A 106 -15.20 40.17 -44.14
CA LYS A 106 -15.95 40.07 -45.41
C LYS A 106 -17.24 39.27 -45.30
N GLN A 107 -17.42 38.52 -44.22
CA GLN A 107 -18.55 37.62 -44.06
C GLN A 107 -18.92 37.43 -42.59
N SER A 108 -20.18 37.02 -42.37
CA SER A 108 -20.69 36.51 -41.10
C SER A 108 -20.60 34.97 -41.10
N PRO A 109 -20.29 34.31 -39.97
CA PRO A 109 -19.98 34.88 -38.66
C PRO A 109 -18.53 35.39 -38.53
N TYR A 110 -18.25 36.18 -37.50
CA TYR A 110 -16.90 36.63 -37.15
C TYR A 110 -16.59 36.34 -35.67
N THR A 111 -15.38 35.87 -35.40
CA THR A 111 -14.89 35.57 -34.05
C THR A 111 -14.10 36.75 -33.51
N MET A 112 -14.54 37.27 -32.36
CA MET A 112 -13.87 38.29 -31.56
C MET A 112 -13.06 37.58 -30.46
N ASP A 113 -11.74 37.51 -30.67
CA ASP A 113 -10.79 36.92 -29.74
C ASP A 113 -10.18 37.95 -28.76
N ASN A 114 -9.52 37.45 -27.71
CA ASN A 114 -8.76 38.21 -26.72
C ASN A 114 -9.58 39.28 -25.98
N LEU A 115 -10.82 38.96 -25.62
CA LEU A 115 -11.62 39.82 -24.78
C LEU A 115 -11.05 39.84 -23.35
N ALA A 116 -11.18 40.96 -22.65
CA ALA A 116 -10.93 40.97 -21.21
C ALA A 116 -11.94 40.07 -20.50
N VAL A 117 -11.48 39.23 -19.56
CA VAL A 117 -12.32 38.35 -18.72
C VAL A 117 -13.24 39.17 -17.81
N ASN A 118 -14.33 38.55 -17.35
CA ASN A 118 -15.34 39.14 -16.48
C ASN A 118 -15.84 40.53 -16.94
N THR A 119 -15.93 40.75 -18.25
CA THR A 119 -16.28 42.05 -18.83
C THR A 119 -17.56 41.95 -19.64
N THR A 120 -18.48 42.88 -19.38
CA THR A 120 -19.69 43.05 -20.19
C THR A 120 -19.39 44.04 -21.31
N TYR A 121 -19.71 43.69 -22.55
CA TYR A 121 -19.48 44.51 -23.72
C TYR A 121 -20.79 44.97 -24.38
N TYR A 122 -20.78 46.22 -24.82
CA TYR A 122 -21.66 46.79 -25.82
C TYR A 122 -21.04 46.58 -27.20
N MET A 123 -21.85 46.37 -28.22
CA MET A 123 -21.37 46.11 -29.59
C MET A 123 -22.13 46.96 -30.61
N ARG A 124 -21.42 47.42 -31.64
CA ARG A 124 -22.00 48.02 -32.84
C ARG A 124 -21.30 47.55 -34.10
N ILE A 125 -22.04 47.47 -35.20
CA ILE A 125 -21.54 47.05 -36.52
C ILE A 125 -21.81 48.12 -37.58
N LYS A 126 -20.87 48.29 -38.50
CA LYS A 126 -20.96 49.20 -39.66
C LYS A 126 -20.70 48.43 -40.95
N SER A 127 -21.51 48.67 -41.97
CA SER A 127 -21.34 48.11 -43.32
C SER A 127 -20.67 49.13 -44.23
N ILE A 128 -19.71 48.69 -45.06
CA ILE A 128 -18.98 49.56 -45.99
C ILE A 128 -19.15 49.05 -47.43
N SER A 129 -19.42 49.96 -48.38
CA SER A 129 -19.57 49.67 -49.81
C SER A 129 -18.94 50.79 -50.64
N GLY A 130 -17.80 50.52 -51.27
CA GLY A 130 -16.95 51.53 -51.89
C GLY A 130 -16.54 52.61 -50.88
N GLU A 131 -16.89 53.86 -51.19
CA GLU A 131 -16.66 55.03 -50.31
C GLU A 131 -17.87 55.32 -49.39
N LYS A 132 -18.92 54.49 -49.42
CA LYS A 132 -20.15 54.71 -48.64
C LYS A 132 -20.12 53.89 -47.35
N GLU A 133 -20.44 54.54 -46.24
CA GLU A 133 -20.57 53.91 -44.93
C GLU A 133 -22.03 53.92 -44.46
N SER A 134 -22.49 52.81 -43.86
CA SER A 134 -23.78 52.80 -43.16
C SER A 134 -23.73 53.62 -41.87
N ARG A 135 -24.89 53.90 -41.28
CA ARG A 135 -24.95 54.25 -39.85
C ARG A 135 -24.47 53.07 -39.00
N TRP A 136 -24.03 53.36 -37.78
CA TRP A 136 -23.77 52.31 -36.80
C TRP A 136 -25.08 51.60 -36.43
N VAL A 137 -25.01 50.28 -36.35
CA VAL A 137 -26.12 49.44 -35.88
C VAL A 137 -25.71 48.86 -34.54
N ASN A 138 -26.34 49.35 -33.49
CA ASN A 138 -26.07 48.91 -32.12
C ASN A 138 -26.76 47.57 -31.86
N TYR A 139 -26.02 46.64 -31.26
CA TYR A 139 -26.61 45.41 -30.75
C TYR A 139 -27.51 45.76 -29.56
N LYS A 140 -28.77 45.36 -29.62
CA LYS A 140 -29.80 45.75 -28.62
C LYS A 140 -29.57 45.20 -27.21
N LYS A 141 -28.60 44.32 -27.05
CA LYS A 141 -28.23 43.69 -25.79
C LYS A 141 -26.75 43.91 -25.54
N THR A 142 -26.30 43.57 -24.34
CA THR A 142 -24.89 43.35 -24.05
C THR A 142 -24.58 41.85 -24.11
N PHE A 143 -23.30 41.52 -24.18
CA PHE A 143 -22.81 40.17 -23.93
C PHE A 143 -21.67 40.22 -22.92
N ALA A 144 -21.46 39.16 -22.16
CA ALA A 144 -20.38 39.09 -21.18
C ALA A 144 -19.37 38.03 -21.58
N SER A 145 -18.09 38.35 -21.47
CA SER A 145 -17.05 37.32 -21.55
C SER A 145 -17.19 36.33 -20.38
N VAL A 146 -16.48 35.20 -20.46
CA VAL A 146 -16.31 34.30 -19.32
C VAL A 146 -15.76 35.04 -18.10
N LYS A 147 -16.16 34.61 -16.91
CA LYS A 147 -15.67 35.19 -15.64
C LYS A 147 -14.18 34.90 -15.42
N GLU A 148 -13.78 33.69 -15.78
CA GLU A 148 -12.42 33.18 -15.75
C GLU A 148 -12.26 32.22 -16.93
N GLU A 149 -11.04 32.08 -17.44
CA GLU A 149 -10.76 31.14 -18.50
C GLU A 149 -10.39 29.77 -17.92
N ALA A 150 -10.76 28.72 -18.65
CA ALA A 150 -10.50 27.34 -18.29
C ALA A 150 -10.05 26.55 -19.53
N ILE A 151 -8.91 26.97 -20.10
CA ILE A 151 -8.45 26.43 -21.40
C ILE A 151 -7.80 25.05 -21.31
N LEU A 152 -7.34 24.64 -20.12
CA LEU A 152 -6.70 23.33 -19.95
C LEU A 152 -7.73 22.21 -19.97
N ASN A 153 -7.49 21.21 -20.81
CA ASN A 153 -8.21 19.95 -20.78
C ASN A 153 -7.81 19.13 -19.55
N ILE A 154 -8.71 18.25 -19.11
CA ILE A 154 -8.43 17.31 -18.03
C ILE A 154 -7.51 16.21 -18.59
N PRO A 155 -6.32 15.97 -18.02
CA PRO A 155 -5.43 14.92 -18.47
C PRO A 155 -6.09 13.53 -18.38
N THR A 156 -5.90 12.72 -19.40
CA THR A 156 -6.31 11.32 -19.45
C THR A 156 -5.19 10.41 -18.91
N THR A 157 -5.43 9.11 -18.80
CA THR A 157 -4.39 8.15 -18.39
C THR A 157 -3.20 8.12 -19.34
N GLU A 158 -3.39 8.33 -20.65
CA GLU A 158 -2.29 8.43 -21.62
C GLU A 158 -1.43 9.68 -21.42
N ASP A 159 -2.01 10.73 -20.84
CA ASP A 159 -1.33 11.97 -20.49
C ASP A 159 -0.57 11.86 -19.16
N LEU A 160 -0.80 10.80 -18.39
CA LEU A 160 -0.23 10.54 -17.08
C LEU A 160 0.47 9.17 -17.07
N PRO A 161 1.60 9.03 -17.79
CA PRO A 161 2.31 7.76 -17.84
C PRO A 161 2.82 7.36 -16.44
N GLU A 162 2.46 6.16 -16.00
CA GLU A 162 2.84 5.63 -14.69
C GLU A 162 4.34 5.63 -14.48
N GLY A 163 4.79 6.08 -13.30
CA GLY A 163 6.19 6.03 -12.88
C GLY A 163 7.14 6.98 -13.59
N GLN A 164 6.67 7.81 -14.52
CA GLN A 164 7.55 8.69 -15.31
C GLN A 164 7.67 10.11 -14.73
N GLY A 165 6.98 10.42 -13.63
CA GLY A 165 7.08 11.73 -12.99
C GLY A 165 6.70 12.88 -13.92
N LYS A 166 5.68 12.70 -14.77
CA LYS A 166 5.30 13.70 -15.78
C LYS A 166 3.83 13.67 -16.15
N VAL A 167 3.35 14.77 -16.72
CA VAL A 167 1.98 14.92 -17.24
C VAL A 167 1.97 15.70 -18.55
N ARG A 168 1.16 15.29 -19.52
CA ARG A 168 0.88 16.06 -20.74
C ARG A 168 -0.33 16.96 -20.52
N MET A 169 -0.09 18.26 -20.60
CA MET A 169 -1.14 19.28 -20.55
C MET A 169 -1.56 19.65 -21.97
N SER A 170 -2.87 19.76 -22.23
CA SER A 170 -3.40 20.15 -23.55
C SER A 170 -4.47 21.23 -23.47
N TRP A 171 -4.60 22.02 -24.54
CA TRP A 171 -5.54 23.14 -24.71
C TRP A 171 -5.87 23.35 -26.20
N GLU A 172 -6.70 24.35 -26.54
CA GLU A 172 -6.97 24.69 -27.94
C GLU A 172 -5.71 25.26 -28.63
N ALA A 173 -5.27 24.62 -29.72
CA ALA A 173 -4.07 24.99 -30.47
C ALA A 173 -4.12 26.44 -30.98
N GLY A 174 -3.00 27.17 -30.86
CA GLY A 174 -2.87 28.54 -31.36
C GLY A 174 -3.36 29.65 -30.42
N LEU A 175 -3.89 29.30 -29.23
CA LEU A 175 -4.13 30.29 -28.17
C LEU A 175 -2.81 30.86 -27.65
N ALA A 176 -2.80 32.16 -27.35
CA ALA A 176 -1.64 32.83 -26.77
C ALA A 176 -1.39 32.35 -25.32
N VAL A 177 -0.30 31.63 -25.10
CA VAL A 177 0.17 31.11 -23.81
C VAL A 177 1.70 31.17 -23.78
N ASP A 178 2.30 31.33 -22.61
CA ASP A 178 3.76 31.52 -22.49
C ASP A 178 4.44 30.67 -21.40
N HIS A 179 3.75 30.31 -20.32
CA HIS A 179 4.30 29.43 -19.28
C HIS A 179 3.25 28.70 -18.45
N PHE A 180 3.70 27.67 -17.73
CA PHE A 180 2.99 27.05 -16.61
C PHE A 180 3.59 27.49 -15.28
N GLU A 181 2.75 27.61 -14.27
CA GLU A 181 3.15 27.55 -12.86
C GLU A 181 2.67 26.24 -12.25
N ILE A 182 3.59 25.54 -11.59
CA ILE A 182 3.40 24.19 -11.05
C ILE A 182 3.55 24.26 -9.54
N MET A 183 2.45 24.08 -8.81
CA MET A 183 2.41 24.15 -7.35
C MET A 183 2.17 22.75 -6.78
N GLU A 184 3.13 22.23 -6.02
CA GLU A 184 2.97 21.00 -5.22
C GLU A 184 1.96 21.26 -4.08
N THR A 185 1.03 20.34 -3.82
CA THR A 185 0.05 20.51 -2.75
C THR A 185 0.75 20.67 -1.39
N GLY A 186 0.51 21.82 -0.73
CA GLY A 186 1.14 22.17 0.56
C GLY A 186 2.43 23.00 0.43
N ALA A 187 2.96 23.19 -0.78
CA ALA A 187 4.08 24.09 -1.01
C ALA A 187 3.64 25.56 -0.96
N THR A 188 4.63 26.45 -0.78
CA THR A 188 4.42 27.91 -0.74
C THR A 188 4.93 28.63 -1.99
N GLU A 189 5.74 27.96 -2.80
CA GLU A 189 6.33 28.49 -4.04
C GLU A 189 6.03 27.55 -5.21
N ALA A 190 5.66 28.14 -6.35
CA ALA A 190 5.43 27.41 -7.60
C ALA A 190 6.70 27.39 -8.46
N THR A 191 6.89 26.31 -9.21
CA THR A 191 7.94 26.22 -10.24
C THR A 191 7.40 26.68 -11.58
N SER A 192 8.14 27.52 -12.29
CA SER A 192 7.75 28.03 -13.61
C SER A 192 8.36 27.20 -14.75
N ARG A 193 7.54 26.85 -15.74
CA ARG A 193 7.97 26.14 -16.97
C ARG A 193 7.52 26.91 -18.21
N VAL A 194 8.46 27.39 -19.02
CA VAL A 194 8.19 28.10 -20.28
C VAL A 194 7.52 27.18 -21.31
N ILE A 195 6.54 27.72 -22.04
CA ILE A 195 5.90 27.09 -23.21
C ILE A 195 6.55 27.66 -24.47
N SER A 196 7.09 26.79 -25.32
CA SER A 196 7.68 27.19 -26.60
C SER A 196 6.61 27.57 -27.62
N SER A 197 7.02 28.33 -28.66
CA SER A 197 6.11 28.66 -29.77
C SER A 197 5.56 27.44 -30.50
N THR A 198 6.32 26.33 -30.52
CA THR A 198 5.89 25.07 -31.14
C THR A 198 4.82 24.37 -30.30
N GLU A 199 4.98 24.33 -28.97
CA GLU A 199 3.98 23.79 -28.05
C GLU A 199 2.70 24.65 -28.05
N ALA A 200 2.83 25.97 -28.05
CA ALA A 200 1.69 26.90 -28.18
C ALA A 200 0.90 26.68 -29.48
N ALA A 201 1.60 26.45 -30.60
CA ALA A 201 0.98 26.15 -31.88
C ALA A 201 0.34 24.75 -31.93
N ALA A 202 0.90 23.78 -31.20
CA ALA A 202 0.36 22.42 -31.11
C ALA A 202 -0.85 22.31 -30.15
N GLY A 203 -0.89 23.18 -29.12
CA GLY A 203 -1.91 23.10 -28.06
C GLY A 203 -1.59 22.03 -27.01
N GLU A 204 -0.34 21.61 -26.86
CA GLU A 204 0.06 20.61 -25.87
C GLU A 204 1.53 20.75 -25.43
N ALA A 205 1.83 20.31 -24.20
CA ALA A 205 3.19 20.29 -23.65
C ALA A 205 3.34 19.30 -22.48
N TRP A 206 4.54 18.74 -22.30
CA TRP A 206 4.88 17.84 -21.18
C TRP A 206 5.47 18.59 -19.99
N VAL A 207 4.87 18.48 -18.82
CA VAL A 207 5.45 18.91 -17.54
C VAL A 207 6.15 17.70 -16.92
N GLU A 208 7.47 17.78 -16.73
CA GLU A 208 8.34 16.68 -16.30
C GLU A 208 9.02 16.99 -14.96
N ASN A 209 9.73 16.00 -14.40
CA ASN A 209 10.43 16.08 -13.10
C ASN A 209 9.49 16.32 -11.91
N LEU A 210 8.32 15.69 -11.94
CA LEU A 210 7.33 15.72 -10.86
C LEU A 210 7.45 14.49 -9.97
N LYS A 211 7.15 14.65 -8.68
CA LYS A 211 7.15 13.52 -7.74
C LYS A 211 5.93 12.63 -7.98
N SER A 212 6.12 11.32 -8.08
CA SER A 212 5.01 10.38 -8.08
C SER A 212 4.25 10.36 -6.75
N PHE A 213 3.01 9.87 -6.79
CA PHE A 213 2.03 9.88 -5.68
C PHE A 213 1.78 11.27 -5.07
N THR A 214 2.20 12.32 -5.77
CA THR A 214 2.10 13.70 -5.31
C THR A 214 1.09 14.45 -6.16
N GLU A 215 0.29 15.28 -5.50
CA GLU A 215 -0.68 16.14 -6.15
C GLU A 215 -0.06 17.50 -6.49
N TYR A 216 -0.32 17.97 -7.71
CA TYR A 216 0.11 19.26 -8.20
C TYR A 216 -1.08 20.03 -8.76
N THR A 217 -1.08 21.35 -8.57
CA THR A 217 -1.94 22.29 -9.29
C THR A 217 -1.10 22.99 -10.37
N ILE A 218 -1.47 22.78 -11.64
CA ILE A 218 -0.78 23.33 -12.81
C ILE A 218 -1.66 24.40 -13.44
N THR A 219 -1.17 25.64 -13.47
CA THR A 219 -1.88 26.80 -14.03
C THR A 219 -1.16 27.30 -15.27
N ILE A 220 -1.89 27.53 -16.36
CA ILE A 220 -1.34 28.05 -17.62
C ILE A 220 -1.57 29.56 -17.74
N TYR A 221 -0.58 30.29 -18.23
CA TYR A 221 -0.58 31.75 -18.28
C TYR A 221 -0.31 32.32 -19.68
N ASN A 222 -0.69 33.59 -19.83
CA ASN A 222 -0.19 34.49 -20.88
C ASN A 222 0.19 35.83 -20.23
N GLY A 223 1.47 36.10 -20.09
CA GLY A 223 1.99 37.16 -19.23
C GLY A 223 1.53 36.93 -17.78
N ASN A 224 0.89 37.93 -17.19
CA ASN A 224 0.39 37.85 -15.81
C ASN A 224 -1.05 37.32 -15.70
N ASN A 225 -1.68 36.90 -16.81
CA ASN A 225 -3.09 36.51 -16.82
C ASN A 225 -3.22 34.98 -16.78
N PRO A 226 -3.83 34.40 -15.73
CA PRO A 226 -4.13 32.97 -15.69
C PRO A 226 -5.22 32.63 -16.70
N ARG A 227 -4.99 31.60 -17.51
CA ARG A 227 -5.89 31.14 -18.58
C ARG A 227 -6.61 29.82 -18.23
N GLY A 228 -6.29 29.21 -17.08
CA GLY A 228 -6.90 27.99 -16.59
C GLY A 228 -5.97 27.19 -15.69
N SER A 229 -6.52 26.27 -14.91
CA SER A 229 -5.76 25.44 -13.97
C SER A 229 -6.30 24.01 -13.93
N GLN A 230 -5.43 23.04 -13.63
CA GLN A 230 -5.79 21.65 -13.37
C GLN A 230 -5.04 21.08 -12.18
N THR A 231 -5.74 20.31 -11.36
CA THR A 231 -5.15 19.52 -10.28
C THR A 231 -4.93 18.09 -10.78
N VAL A 232 -3.71 17.59 -10.65
CA VAL A 232 -3.31 16.25 -11.10
C VAL A 232 -2.55 15.53 -10.01
N THR A 233 -2.82 14.25 -9.82
CA THR A 233 -1.99 13.37 -9.00
C THR A 233 -1.11 12.56 -9.93
N ILE A 234 0.21 12.67 -9.75
CA ILE A 234 1.15 11.95 -10.60
C ILE A 234 1.15 10.48 -10.19
N PRO A 235 0.85 9.55 -11.11
CA PRO A 235 0.87 8.13 -10.77
C PRO A 235 2.29 7.69 -10.42
N GLY A 236 2.43 6.91 -9.36
CA GLY A 236 3.65 6.17 -9.10
C GLY A 236 3.63 4.81 -9.78
N LEU A 237 4.80 4.19 -9.80
CA LEU A 237 4.99 2.81 -10.23
C LEU A 237 5.43 2.03 -8.99
N GLU A 238 4.65 1.06 -8.53
CA GLU A 238 5.11 0.10 -7.52
C GLU A 238 5.86 -1.02 -8.25
N ILE A 239 7.19 -0.96 -8.20
CA ILE A 239 8.05 -2.01 -8.74
C ILE A 239 8.20 -3.16 -7.74
N GLU A 240 8.38 -4.37 -8.26
CA GLU A 240 8.69 -5.53 -7.42
C GLU A 240 10.00 -5.31 -6.66
N SER A 241 9.97 -5.62 -5.37
CA SER A 241 11.16 -5.56 -4.51
C SER A 241 11.15 -6.69 -3.50
N THR A 242 12.33 -7.00 -2.97
CA THR A 242 12.54 -8.09 -2.03
C THR A 242 13.47 -7.66 -0.90
N ILE A 243 13.25 -8.25 0.27
CA ILE A 243 14.20 -8.20 1.38
C ILE A 243 14.78 -9.60 1.57
N SER A 244 16.10 -9.70 1.50
CA SER A 244 16.84 -10.93 1.76
C SER A 244 17.86 -10.74 2.87
N ASP A 245 18.52 -11.84 3.27
CA ASP A 245 19.67 -11.84 4.17
C ASP A 245 19.45 -11.05 5.47
N ILE A 246 18.22 -11.12 6.00
CA ILE A 246 17.84 -10.44 7.23
C ILE A 246 18.67 -11.03 8.38
N THR A 247 19.39 -10.16 9.07
CA THR A 247 20.11 -10.46 10.32
C THR A 247 19.46 -9.68 11.47
N ALA A 248 20.11 -9.70 12.64
CA ALA A 248 19.69 -8.87 13.76
C ALA A 248 19.93 -7.37 13.53
N ASN A 249 20.84 -7.00 12.62
CA ASN A 249 21.28 -5.60 12.48
C ASN A 249 21.43 -5.14 11.02
N SER A 250 21.05 -5.99 10.07
CA SER A 250 21.15 -5.70 8.65
C SER A 250 20.10 -6.46 7.84
N ALA A 251 19.88 -6.01 6.62
CA ALA A 251 19.14 -6.72 5.59
C ALA A 251 19.67 -6.30 4.21
N VAL A 252 19.36 -7.07 3.18
CA VAL A 252 19.62 -6.69 1.78
C VAL A 252 18.28 -6.32 1.15
N PHE A 253 18.20 -5.11 0.60
CA PHE A 253 17.05 -4.64 -0.14
C PHE A 253 17.36 -4.63 -1.63
N SER A 254 16.54 -5.30 -2.42
CA SER A 254 16.70 -5.43 -3.88
C SER A 254 15.41 -5.10 -4.60
N TRP A 255 15.54 -4.66 -5.85
CA TRP A 255 14.43 -4.24 -6.70
C TRP A 255 14.62 -4.78 -8.13
N GLU A 256 13.56 -4.76 -8.94
CA GLU A 256 13.63 -5.16 -10.34
C GLU A 256 14.50 -4.21 -11.21
N GLU A 257 14.99 -4.72 -12.34
CA GLU A 257 15.98 -4.03 -13.19
C GLU A 257 15.39 -3.01 -14.17
N THR A 258 14.07 -2.86 -14.20
CA THR A 258 13.32 -2.04 -15.18
C THR A 258 13.33 -0.54 -14.86
N VAL A 259 13.70 -0.16 -13.63
CA VAL A 259 13.68 1.21 -13.13
C VAL A 259 15.04 1.60 -12.56
N ASP A 260 15.49 2.79 -12.96
CA ASP A 260 16.72 3.41 -12.48
C ASP A 260 16.54 3.98 -11.07
N VAL A 261 16.58 3.11 -10.07
CA VAL A 261 16.56 3.50 -8.65
C VAL A 261 17.88 4.18 -8.29
N ASP A 262 17.79 5.38 -7.71
CA ASP A 262 18.93 6.23 -7.34
C ASP A 262 19.05 6.48 -5.83
N GLU A 263 17.99 6.32 -5.05
CA GLU A 263 18.02 6.44 -3.60
C GLU A 263 17.26 5.30 -2.90
N TYR A 264 17.61 5.08 -1.62
CA TYR A 264 16.88 4.19 -0.74
C TYR A 264 16.66 4.80 0.64
N ALA A 265 15.59 4.42 1.32
CA ALA A 265 15.41 4.71 2.74
C ALA A 265 15.02 3.44 3.49
N CYS A 266 15.36 3.37 4.78
CA CYS A 266 14.89 2.32 5.68
C CYS A 266 14.58 2.96 7.02
N VAL A 267 13.29 3.08 7.33
CA VAL A 267 12.78 3.76 8.54
C VAL A 267 11.96 2.79 9.37
N LEU A 268 11.75 3.11 10.64
CA LEU A 268 10.84 2.31 11.46
C LEU A 268 9.45 2.33 10.80
N SER A 269 8.76 1.20 10.73
CA SER A 269 7.43 1.18 10.10
C SER A 269 6.41 2.10 10.77
N THR A 270 6.68 2.53 12.02
CA THR A 270 5.90 3.53 12.75
C THR A 270 6.18 4.99 12.37
N GLU A 271 7.29 5.28 11.68
CA GLU A 271 7.71 6.65 11.32
C GLU A 271 7.01 7.18 10.05
N GLY A 272 6.25 6.33 9.35
CA GLY A 272 5.55 6.71 8.13
C GLY A 272 6.46 6.76 6.90
N VAL A 273 6.00 7.43 5.85
CA VAL A 273 6.68 7.46 4.55
C VAL A 273 7.74 8.58 4.56
N PRO A 274 9.02 8.29 4.26
CA PRO A 274 10.08 9.30 4.21
C PRO A 274 9.96 10.22 2.98
N GLU A 275 10.32 11.50 3.13
CA GLU A 275 10.28 12.49 2.05
C GLU A 275 11.39 12.27 0.99
N SER A 276 12.52 11.67 1.37
CA SER A 276 13.66 11.39 0.50
C SER A 276 14.49 10.21 1.01
N GLY A 277 15.42 9.71 0.17
CA GLY A 277 16.33 8.62 0.52
C GLY A 277 17.78 9.04 0.73
N THR A 278 18.62 8.04 0.99
CA THR A 278 20.07 8.09 0.88
C THR A 278 20.46 7.68 -0.54
N GLN A 279 21.30 8.49 -1.20
CA GLN A 279 21.84 8.21 -2.52
C GLN A 279 22.60 6.88 -2.56
N LEU A 280 22.27 6.05 -3.55
CA LEU A 280 22.92 4.77 -3.78
C LEU A 280 24.33 4.95 -4.36
N SER A 281 25.22 4.02 -4.05
CA SER A 281 26.53 4.01 -4.71
C SER A 281 26.38 3.49 -6.16
N PRO A 282 27.30 3.84 -7.07
CA PRO A 282 27.29 3.29 -8.43
C PRO A 282 27.32 1.75 -8.48
N ALA A 283 27.89 1.11 -7.46
CA ALA A 283 27.91 -0.36 -7.35
C ALA A 283 26.54 -0.93 -6.95
N ASP A 284 25.82 -0.26 -6.05
CA ASP A 284 24.49 -0.68 -5.62
C ASP A 284 23.47 -0.52 -6.75
N ILE A 285 23.55 0.59 -7.50
CA ILE A 285 22.73 0.83 -8.70
C ILE A 285 22.96 -0.29 -9.72
N ALA A 286 24.21 -0.59 -10.05
CA ALA A 286 24.55 -1.66 -11.00
C ALA A 286 24.17 -3.07 -10.52
N ALA A 287 24.04 -3.27 -9.21
CA ALA A 287 23.67 -4.55 -8.60
C ALA A 287 22.16 -4.67 -8.31
N HIS A 288 21.39 -3.60 -8.52
CA HIS A 288 19.96 -3.50 -8.18
C HIS A 288 19.64 -3.89 -6.72
N LYS A 289 20.56 -3.57 -5.81
CA LYS A 289 20.42 -3.89 -4.39
C LYS A 289 21.34 -3.06 -3.50
N VAL A 290 20.96 -2.92 -2.23
CA VAL A 290 21.75 -2.26 -1.20
C VAL A 290 21.73 -3.05 0.11
N ALA A 291 22.88 -3.08 0.80
CA ALA A 291 22.97 -3.64 2.14
C ALA A 291 22.62 -2.55 3.18
N ILE A 292 21.51 -2.74 3.88
CA ILE A 292 21.07 -1.87 4.97
C ILE A 292 21.74 -2.36 6.25
N THR A 293 22.43 -1.48 6.98
CA THR A 293 23.15 -1.82 8.21
C THR A 293 22.78 -0.88 9.36
N GLY A 294 23.16 -1.24 10.59
CA GLY A 294 22.90 -0.40 11.77
C GLY A 294 21.45 -0.49 12.27
N LEU A 295 20.70 -1.50 11.83
CA LEU A 295 19.33 -1.73 12.28
C LEU A 295 19.30 -2.23 13.73
N ALA A 296 18.23 -1.91 14.45
CA ALA A 296 17.95 -2.53 15.74
C ALA A 296 17.39 -3.94 15.53
N SER A 297 17.68 -4.85 16.45
CA SER A 297 17.19 -6.24 16.39
C SER A 297 15.73 -6.36 16.79
N SER A 298 15.03 -7.39 16.32
CA SER A 298 13.60 -7.62 16.62
C SER A 298 12.73 -6.39 16.36
N THR A 299 13.05 -5.64 15.31
CA THR A 299 12.42 -4.35 15.01
C THR A 299 11.87 -4.36 13.59
N GLU A 300 10.64 -3.86 13.43
CA GLU A 300 9.96 -3.76 12.13
C GLU A 300 10.37 -2.46 11.42
N TYR A 301 10.81 -2.60 10.18
CA TYR A 301 11.25 -1.53 9.30
C TYR A 301 10.49 -1.58 7.97
N THR A 302 10.33 -0.43 7.33
CA THR A 302 9.91 -0.34 5.94
C THR A 302 11.04 0.24 5.12
N ALA A 303 11.51 -0.53 4.12
CA ALA A 303 12.45 -0.08 3.13
C ALA A 303 11.71 0.56 1.95
N TYR A 304 12.27 1.64 1.41
CA TYR A 304 11.73 2.39 0.28
C TYR A 304 12.81 2.53 -0.80
N ALA A 305 12.43 2.34 -2.06
CA ALA A 305 13.25 2.67 -3.21
C ALA A 305 12.72 3.95 -3.87
N PHE A 306 13.63 4.80 -4.33
CA PHE A 306 13.31 6.03 -5.04
C PHE A 306 13.96 6.05 -6.42
N ALA A 307 13.26 6.61 -7.39
CA ALA A 307 13.78 6.95 -8.71
C ALA A 307 13.46 8.43 -8.99
N ASN A 308 14.49 9.25 -9.25
CA ASN A 308 14.35 10.69 -9.48
C ASN A 308 13.53 11.40 -8.37
N GLY A 309 13.79 11.05 -7.11
CA GLY A 309 13.11 11.63 -5.94
C GLY A 309 11.67 11.17 -5.72
N SER A 310 11.21 10.15 -6.45
CA SER A 310 9.87 9.57 -6.31
C SER A 310 9.94 8.15 -5.76
N ILE A 311 9.07 7.79 -4.81
CA ILE A 311 9.00 6.41 -4.30
C ILE A 311 8.48 5.50 -5.41
N CYS A 312 9.25 4.46 -5.71
CA CYS A 312 8.90 3.42 -6.67
C CYS A 312 8.75 2.03 -6.02
N SER A 313 9.22 1.81 -4.80
CA SER A 313 8.93 0.57 -4.08
C SER A 313 8.89 0.78 -2.58
N ARG A 314 8.16 -0.09 -1.89
CA ARG A 314 8.17 -0.20 -0.43
C ARG A 314 7.99 -1.64 0.00
N ILE A 315 8.70 -2.05 1.04
CA ILE A 315 8.58 -3.40 1.60
C ILE A 315 8.86 -3.37 3.10
N THR A 316 7.99 -4.03 3.87
CA THR A 316 8.13 -4.13 5.33
C THR A 316 8.80 -5.44 5.70
N PHE A 317 9.73 -5.39 6.66
CA PHE A 317 10.43 -6.55 7.19
C PHE A 317 10.77 -6.36 8.68
N THR A 318 10.99 -7.47 9.39
CA THR A 318 11.40 -7.44 10.80
C THR A 318 12.77 -8.05 10.94
N THR A 319 13.71 -7.35 11.58
CA THR A 319 15.05 -7.88 11.87
C THR A 319 14.99 -9.06 12.83
N LYS A 320 15.96 -9.97 12.72
CA LYS A 320 16.04 -11.14 13.61
C LYS A 320 16.36 -10.73 15.05
N LYS A 321 16.15 -11.65 16.00
CA LYS A 321 16.55 -11.46 17.40
C LYS A 321 18.07 -11.28 17.49
N GLY A 322 18.50 -10.25 18.20
CA GLY A 322 19.91 -9.97 18.47
C GLY A 322 20.44 -10.80 19.61
N LYS A 323 21.73 -11.14 19.56
CA LYS A 323 22.41 -11.87 20.63
C LYS A 323 22.36 -11.06 21.94
N PRO A 324 21.90 -11.64 23.06
CA PRO A 324 21.82 -10.95 24.34
C PRO A 324 23.20 -10.50 24.84
N THR A 325 23.28 -9.28 25.39
CA THR A 325 24.51 -8.73 25.98
C THR A 325 24.49 -8.83 27.51
N GLY A 326 25.67 -8.75 28.16
CA GLY A 326 25.79 -8.80 29.62
C GLY A 326 25.77 -10.21 30.21
N TYR A 327 26.10 -11.22 29.42
CA TYR A 327 26.25 -12.62 29.83
C TYR A 327 27.72 -13.02 29.84
N THR A 328 28.09 -13.96 30.70
CA THR A 328 29.35 -14.68 30.56
C THR A 328 29.20 -15.65 29.39
N GLU A 329 29.87 -15.34 28.29
CA GLU A 329 29.85 -16.15 27.08
C GLU A 329 30.88 -17.27 27.14
N MET A 330 30.51 -18.45 26.68
CA MET A 330 31.41 -19.60 26.60
C MET A 330 30.96 -20.59 25.51
N THR A 331 31.87 -21.48 25.10
CA THR A 331 31.49 -22.60 24.21
C THR A 331 30.76 -23.68 25.00
N TRP A 332 30.14 -24.62 24.29
CA TRP A 332 29.54 -25.80 24.91
C TRP A 332 30.56 -26.62 25.70
N GLU A 333 31.76 -26.83 25.17
CA GLU A 333 32.81 -27.66 25.78
C GLU A 333 33.25 -27.06 27.12
N ASP A 334 33.45 -25.74 27.16
CA ASP A 334 33.81 -25.01 28.38
C ASP A 334 32.69 -25.05 29.42
N ALA A 335 31.43 -24.89 28.98
CA ALA A 335 30.28 -25.00 29.85
C ALA A 335 30.13 -26.42 30.41
N LEU A 336 30.32 -27.45 29.59
CA LEU A 336 30.20 -28.85 29.99
C LEU A 336 31.28 -29.24 31.00
N ALA A 337 32.52 -28.79 30.80
CA ALA A 337 33.64 -29.03 31.70
C ALA A 337 33.44 -28.36 33.08
N ASN A 338 32.75 -27.22 33.12
CA ASN A 338 32.54 -26.42 34.33
C ASN A 338 31.09 -26.42 34.84
N TRP A 339 30.24 -27.29 34.31
CA TRP A 339 28.78 -27.20 34.44
C TRP A 339 28.29 -27.00 35.88
N ASP A 340 28.85 -27.77 36.81
CA ASP A 340 28.44 -27.76 38.21
C ASP A 340 28.92 -26.52 38.99
N ASN A 341 29.86 -25.75 38.41
CA ASN A 341 30.46 -24.54 38.99
C ASN A 341 30.00 -23.24 38.30
N LEU A 342 29.13 -23.33 37.30
CA LEU A 342 28.59 -22.16 36.61
C LEU A 342 27.82 -21.26 37.59
N SER A 343 27.88 -19.94 37.36
CA SER A 343 27.16 -18.96 38.18
C SER A 343 26.87 -17.67 37.40
N GLY A 344 25.90 -16.89 37.87
CA GLY A 344 25.51 -15.62 37.26
C GLY A 344 24.64 -15.81 36.01
N LYS A 345 24.86 -14.99 34.99
CA LYS A 345 24.17 -15.06 33.70
C LYS A 345 25.10 -15.71 32.69
N VAL A 346 24.70 -16.85 32.11
CA VAL A 346 25.53 -17.66 31.22
C VAL A 346 24.89 -17.75 29.85
N LEU A 347 25.68 -17.51 28.80
CA LEU A 347 25.30 -17.73 27.41
C LEU A 347 26.26 -18.74 26.80
N ILE A 348 25.72 -19.87 26.37
CA ILE A 348 26.43 -20.93 25.69
C ILE A 348 26.25 -20.73 24.20
N ASN A 349 27.35 -20.44 23.51
CA ASN A 349 27.38 -20.41 22.05
C ASN A 349 27.38 -21.85 21.55
N VAL A 350 26.30 -22.23 20.89
CA VAL A 350 26.18 -23.51 20.19
C VAL A 350 26.62 -23.25 18.75
N SER A 351 27.74 -23.85 18.34
CA SER A 351 28.33 -23.69 17.01
C SER A 351 28.72 -25.06 16.43
N GLY A 352 28.67 -25.20 15.10
CA GLY A 352 29.07 -26.42 14.39
C GLY A 352 27.92 -27.37 14.04
N THR A 353 28.20 -28.34 13.17
CA THR A 353 27.17 -29.23 12.58
C THR A 353 27.05 -30.61 13.24
N GLU A 354 28.00 -31.01 14.10
CA GLU A 354 28.06 -32.34 14.71
C GLU A 354 28.42 -32.29 16.20
N GLY A 355 27.73 -33.09 17.03
CA GLY A 355 28.24 -33.53 18.33
C GLY A 355 27.75 -32.81 19.59
N PHE A 356 26.98 -31.72 19.49
CA PHE A 356 26.38 -31.11 20.69
C PHE A 356 25.27 -32.03 21.24
N ALA A 357 25.41 -32.45 22.50
CA ALA A 357 24.38 -33.20 23.21
C ALA A 357 24.16 -32.61 24.61
N GLN A 358 22.97 -32.07 24.87
CA GLN A 358 22.56 -31.69 26.22
C GLN A 358 22.29 -32.95 27.05
N GLU A 359 23.24 -33.28 27.91
CA GLU A 359 23.23 -34.48 28.75
C GLU A 359 23.10 -34.18 30.25
N LYS A 360 23.11 -32.90 30.64
CA LYS A 360 23.03 -32.47 32.03
C LYS A 360 21.58 -32.22 32.43
N GLU A 361 21.17 -32.77 33.58
CA GLU A 361 19.79 -32.69 34.08
C GLU A 361 19.52 -31.47 34.97
N SER A 362 20.57 -30.85 35.51
CA SER A 362 20.42 -29.81 36.53
C SER A 362 21.38 -28.63 36.32
N ILE A 363 20.83 -27.44 36.21
CA ILE A 363 21.54 -26.16 36.23
C ILE A 363 22.08 -25.93 37.65
N ALA A 364 23.35 -25.54 37.75
CA ALA A 364 23.99 -25.19 39.02
C ALA A 364 23.24 -24.05 39.74
N ALA A 365 23.11 -24.14 41.05
CA ALA A 365 22.27 -23.24 41.84
C ALA A 365 22.67 -21.76 41.76
N GLY A 366 23.92 -21.46 41.40
CA GLY A 366 24.42 -20.11 41.21
C GLY A 366 24.02 -19.46 39.88
N VAL A 367 23.49 -20.22 38.91
CA VAL A 367 23.11 -19.70 37.59
C VAL A 367 21.70 -19.12 37.66
N THR A 368 21.60 -17.83 37.36
CA THR A 368 20.33 -17.09 37.32
C THR A 368 19.73 -17.05 35.92
N HIS A 369 20.55 -17.07 34.87
CA HIS A 369 20.08 -17.10 33.48
C HIS A 369 20.96 -18.06 32.67
N LEU A 370 20.36 -18.91 31.85
CA LEU A 370 21.07 -19.81 30.96
C LEU A 370 20.50 -19.70 29.55
N ILE A 371 21.33 -19.36 28.57
CA ILE A 371 20.93 -19.24 27.17
C ILE A 371 21.73 -20.22 26.34
N PHE A 372 21.04 -21.04 25.54
CA PHE A 372 21.62 -21.80 24.44
C PHE A 372 21.38 -21.02 23.16
N TRP A 373 22.45 -20.42 22.63
CA TRP A 373 22.38 -19.53 21.46
C TRP A 373 23.00 -20.21 20.24
N GLY A 374 22.20 -20.51 19.23
CA GLY A 374 22.69 -20.99 17.94
C GLY A 374 23.41 -19.89 17.18
N ASP A 375 24.74 -19.93 17.20
CA ASP A 375 25.62 -18.90 16.64
C ASP A 375 25.96 -19.21 15.17
N SER A 376 24.99 -19.00 14.28
CA SER A 376 25.13 -19.23 12.83
C SER A 376 24.32 -18.23 12.02
N GLN A 377 24.95 -17.67 10.98
CA GLN A 377 24.29 -16.81 9.98
C GLN A 377 23.58 -17.64 8.90
N ASP A 378 24.02 -18.88 8.67
CA ASP A 378 23.55 -19.75 7.58
C ASP A 378 22.33 -20.61 7.95
N GLY A 379 21.74 -20.36 9.12
CA GLY A 379 20.55 -21.07 9.62
C GLY A 379 20.71 -21.59 11.05
N GLN A 380 19.78 -22.47 11.45
CA GLN A 380 19.74 -23.05 12.79
C GLN A 380 20.93 -23.98 13.06
N VAL A 381 21.40 -24.00 14.30
CA VAL A 381 22.52 -24.87 14.71
C VAL A 381 21.99 -26.18 15.31
N ASN A 382 22.58 -27.32 14.91
CA ASN A 382 22.14 -28.64 15.37
C ASN A 382 22.44 -28.84 16.86
N MET A 383 21.45 -29.39 17.58
CA MET A 383 21.56 -29.75 19.00
C MET A 383 20.82 -31.07 19.26
N THR A 384 21.46 -32.01 19.95
CA THR A 384 20.76 -33.18 20.48
C THR A 384 20.36 -32.93 21.94
N ILE A 385 19.14 -33.30 22.31
CA ILE A 385 18.69 -33.41 23.70
C ILE A 385 18.70 -34.89 24.07
N LYS A 386 19.55 -35.27 25.03
CA LYS A 386 19.51 -36.60 25.65
C LYS A 386 18.80 -36.57 26.99
N LYS A 387 18.84 -35.42 27.67
CA LYS A 387 18.17 -35.19 28.94
C LYS A 387 17.60 -33.79 29.01
N GLY A 388 16.39 -33.67 29.56
CA GLY A 388 15.79 -32.38 29.85
C GLY A 388 16.45 -31.70 31.03
N ILE A 389 16.43 -30.37 31.01
CA ILE A 389 17.12 -29.54 31.99
C ILE A 389 16.15 -29.03 33.08
N GLY A 390 16.53 -29.20 34.34
CA GLY A 390 15.93 -28.52 35.49
C GLY A 390 16.97 -27.63 36.18
N ALA A 391 16.60 -26.95 37.25
CA ALA A 391 17.48 -26.16 38.09
C ALA A 391 17.57 -26.72 39.51
N SER A 392 18.77 -26.65 40.10
CA SER A 392 19.01 -27.01 41.49
C SER A 392 18.76 -25.86 42.47
N GLY A 393 18.79 -24.61 41.98
CA GLY A 393 18.44 -23.37 42.68
C GLY A 393 17.42 -22.54 41.88
N ILE A 394 17.33 -21.24 42.18
CA ILE A 394 16.45 -20.32 41.45
C ILE A 394 17.15 -19.86 40.17
N CYS A 395 16.66 -20.34 39.03
CA CYS A 395 17.01 -19.83 37.71
C CYS A 395 15.87 -18.93 37.22
N ASP A 396 16.16 -17.66 36.98
CA ASP A 396 15.17 -16.71 36.49
C ASP A 396 14.81 -16.99 35.04
N LYS A 397 15.77 -17.36 34.18
CA LYS A 397 15.52 -17.59 32.74
C LYS A 397 16.32 -18.76 32.16
N VAL A 398 15.65 -19.59 31.35
CA VAL A 398 16.29 -20.52 30.41
C VAL A 398 15.79 -20.23 29.00
N GLU A 399 16.71 -20.10 28.05
CA GLU A 399 16.40 -19.77 26.65
C GLU A 399 17.07 -20.73 25.67
N PHE A 400 16.34 -21.11 24.63
CA PHE A 400 16.83 -21.82 23.45
C PHE A 400 16.52 -20.97 22.22
N HIS A 401 17.55 -20.54 21.48
CA HIS A 401 17.38 -19.67 20.31
C HIS A 401 18.16 -20.16 19.08
N ASN A 402 17.51 -20.18 17.92
CA ASN A 402 18.12 -20.51 16.62
C ASN A 402 18.73 -21.91 16.56
N LEU A 403 18.02 -22.92 17.08
CA LEU A 403 18.51 -24.30 17.18
C LEU A 403 17.64 -25.30 16.39
N ASN A 404 18.30 -26.29 15.81
CA ASN A 404 17.68 -27.49 15.27
C ASN A 404 17.86 -28.64 16.28
N ILE A 405 16.86 -28.82 17.13
CA ILE A 405 16.89 -29.70 18.29
C ILE A 405 16.31 -31.07 17.94
N THR A 406 17.06 -32.14 18.17
CA THR A 406 16.57 -33.53 18.05
C THR A 406 16.54 -34.21 19.42
N ASP A 407 15.39 -34.76 19.81
CA ASP A 407 15.26 -35.57 21.02
C ASP A 407 15.71 -37.02 20.78
N GLU A 408 16.83 -37.41 21.38
CA GLU A 408 17.29 -38.80 21.48
C GLU A 408 17.03 -39.40 22.87
N GLY A 409 16.59 -38.57 23.82
CA GLY A 409 16.34 -38.94 25.21
C GLY A 409 14.92 -39.41 25.50
N ASN A 410 13.98 -39.25 24.55
CA ASN A 410 12.54 -39.40 24.79
C ASN A 410 12.09 -38.57 26.02
N THR A 411 12.48 -37.30 26.01
CA THR A 411 12.47 -36.40 27.16
C THR A 411 11.86 -35.04 26.82
N THR A 412 12.00 -34.06 27.71
CA THR A 412 11.54 -32.69 27.50
C THR A 412 12.70 -31.71 27.36
N LEU A 413 12.46 -30.51 26.82
CA LEU A 413 13.50 -29.46 26.91
C LEU A 413 13.70 -29.08 28.37
N ILE A 414 12.62 -28.72 29.05
CA ILE A 414 12.62 -28.42 30.47
C ILE A 414 12.02 -29.59 31.25
N TYR A 415 12.81 -30.12 32.19
CA TYR A 415 12.43 -31.23 33.07
C TYR A 415 12.69 -30.87 34.53
N GLN A 416 11.83 -30.02 35.10
CA GLN A 416 11.97 -29.62 36.50
C GLN A 416 11.30 -30.65 37.43
N ASN A 417 12.12 -31.50 38.03
CA ASN A 417 11.70 -32.47 39.04
C ASN A 417 12.19 -32.18 40.46
N GLY A 418 13.26 -31.40 40.60
CA GLY A 418 13.86 -31.11 41.90
C GLY A 418 13.04 -30.06 42.66
N ALA A 419 12.65 -30.38 43.89
CA ALA A 419 11.90 -29.46 44.74
C ALA A 419 12.77 -28.34 45.36
N SER A 420 14.09 -28.34 45.14
CA SER A 420 15.03 -27.34 45.65
C SER A 420 15.30 -26.19 44.68
N GLY A 421 14.87 -26.30 43.42
CA GLY A 421 15.06 -25.27 42.41
C GLY A 421 13.81 -24.93 41.64
N CYS A 422 13.92 -23.94 40.76
CA CYS A 422 12.85 -23.50 39.87
C CYS A 422 13.44 -22.83 38.62
N ILE A 423 12.69 -22.87 37.53
CA ILE A 423 12.93 -22.04 36.34
C ILE A 423 11.70 -21.16 36.16
N LYS A 424 11.86 -19.82 36.22
CA LYS A 424 10.73 -18.89 36.17
C LYS A 424 10.33 -18.55 34.73
N GLU A 425 11.29 -18.30 33.86
CA GLU A 425 11.04 -17.93 32.47
C GLU A 425 11.70 -18.95 31.53
N ILE A 426 10.92 -19.43 30.56
CA ILE A 426 11.36 -20.38 29.56
C ILE A 426 11.06 -19.78 28.19
N GLU A 427 12.08 -19.55 27.39
CA GLU A 427 11.92 -19.08 26.00
C GLU A 427 12.47 -20.10 25.02
N VAL A 428 11.68 -20.42 24.00
CA VAL A 428 12.07 -21.28 22.88
C VAL A 428 11.73 -20.51 21.62
N THR A 429 12.75 -20.01 20.91
CA THR A 429 12.57 -19.06 19.81
C THR A 429 13.36 -19.42 18.57
N SER A 430 12.76 -19.31 17.38
CA SER A 430 13.43 -19.59 16.10
C SER A 430 14.03 -21.01 16.03
N CYS A 431 13.36 -22.01 16.60
CA CYS A 431 13.86 -23.38 16.71
C CYS A 431 13.06 -24.39 15.87
N THR A 432 13.75 -25.35 15.26
CA THR A 432 13.13 -26.59 14.78
C THR A 432 13.34 -27.67 15.84
N ILE A 433 12.29 -28.38 16.24
CA ILE A 433 12.35 -29.39 17.30
C ILE A 433 11.75 -30.68 16.78
N THR A 434 12.51 -31.78 16.84
CA THR A 434 12.12 -33.06 16.28
C THR A 434 12.03 -34.15 17.35
N ASN A 435 10.93 -34.91 17.33
CA ASN A 435 10.65 -36.09 18.15
C ASN A 435 10.57 -35.88 19.68
N ILE A 436 10.56 -34.64 20.15
CA ILE A 436 10.52 -34.30 21.58
C ILE A 436 9.28 -34.89 22.26
N ARG A 437 9.44 -35.47 23.46
CA ARG A 437 8.27 -35.93 24.24
C ARG A 437 7.42 -34.79 24.81
N GLY A 438 8.01 -33.63 25.05
CA GLY A 438 7.30 -32.39 25.37
C GLY A 438 8.24 -31.21 25.60
N ILE A 439 7.73 -29.98 25.62
CA ILE A 439 8.57 -28.78 25.76
C ILE A 439 8.88 -28.54 27.24
N VAL A 440 7.83 -28.34 28.05
CA VAL A 440 7.98 -28.10 29.49
C VAL A 440 7.27 -29.16 30.32
N ARG A 441 8.00 -29.81 31.21
CA ARG A 441 7.44 -30.62 32.31
C ARG A 441 7.96 -30.12 33.66
N MET A 442 7.03 -29.64 34.48
CA MET A 442 7.25 -29.04 35.80
C MET A 442 6.56 -29.88 36.87
N ASN A 443 7.30 -30.74 37.57
CA ASN A 443 6.77 -31.57 38.66
C ASN A 443 7.05 -31.03 40.06
N ALA A 444 8.06 -30.17 40.22
CA ALA A 444 8.40 -29.52 41.48
C ALA A 444 8.94 -28.10 41.22
N SER A 445 8.80 -27.20 42.19
CA SER A 445 9.38 -25.84 42.10
C SER A 445 9.48 -25.22 43.49
N THR A 446 10.55 -24.47 43.77
CA THR A 446 10.66 -23.63 44.99
C THR A 446 10.01 -22.26 44.85
N SER A 447 9.84 -21.77 43.61
CA SER A 447 9.15 -20.52 43.29
C SER A 447 7.79 -20.80 42.67
N ASN A 448 6.91 -19.81 42.71
CA ASN A 448 5.50 -19.95 42.36
C ASN A 448 5.12 -19.28 41.04
N ALA A 449 6.00 -18.57 40.32
CA ALA A 449 5.66 -18.00 39.01
C ALA A 449 6.37 -18.73 37.87
N MET A 450 5.68 -18.94 36.75
CA MET A 450 6.26 -19.46 35.50
C MET A 450 5.69 -18.74 34.26
N SER A 451 6.57 -18.36 33.35
CA SER A 451 6.27 -17.89 32.00
C SER A 451 6.95 -18.80 30.97
N VAL A 452 6.21 -19.23 29.96
CA VAL A 452 6.70 -20.06 28.86
C VAL A 452 6.34 -19.38 27.54
N THR A 453 7.35 -19.09 26.73
CA THR A 453 7.19 -18.53 25.38
C THR A 453 7.76 -19.52 24.36
N ILE A 454 6.94 -19.90 23.40
CA ILE A 454 7.34 -20.68 22.22
C ILE A 454 7.01 -19.82 21.01
N ASP A 455 8.00 -19.26 20.36
CA ASP A 455 7.80 -18.32 19.26
C ASP A 455 8.67 -18.69 18.05
N ASP A 456 8.15 -18.48 16.85
CA ASP A 456 8.88 -18.76 15.62
C ASP A 456 9.47 -20.20 15.56
N CYS A 457 8.70 -21.21 15.99
CA CYS A 457 9.20 -22.60 16.06
C CYS A 457 8.49 -23.56 15.09
N ILE A 458 9.20 -24.60 14.65
CA ILE A 458 8.63 -25.76 13.95
C ILE A 458 8.84 -27.00 14.81
N ILE A 459 7.77 -27.57 15.36
CA ILE A 459 7.81 -28.75 16.23
C ILE A 459 7.28 -29.96 15.47
N LYS A 460 8.16 -30.89 15.12
CA LYS A 460 7.89 -32.10 14.34
C LYS A 460 7.87 -33.33 15.23
N GLY A 461 6.85 -34.16 15.11
CA GLY A 461 6.82 -35.45 15.79
C GLY A 461 6.72 -35.35 17.31
N LEU A 462 6.06 -34.32 17.87
CA LEU A 462 5.91 -34.22 19.33
C LEU A 462 5.22 -35.49 19.87
N GLY A 463 5.89 -36.17 20.78
CA GLY A 463 5.43 -37.43 21.35
C GLY A 463 5.58 -38.66 20.47
N ARG A 464 6.06 -38.54 19.22
CA ARG A 464 6.10 -39.64 18.23
C ARG A 464 6.96 -40.81 18.71
N ALA A 465 8.09 -40.53 19.34
CA ALA A 465 8.98 -41.55 19.90
C ALA A 465 8.53 -42.07 21.28
N ALA A 466 7.50 -41.47 21.89
CA ALA A 466 7.06 -41.86 23.22
C ALA A 466 6.30 -43.18 23.19
N THR A 467 6.76 -44.16 23.95
CA THR A 467 6.09 -45.47 24.16
C THR A 467 4.84 -45.39 25.05
N SER A 468 4.45 -44.19 25.46
CA SER A 468 3.32 -43.88 26.34
C SER A 468 2.79 -42.49 26.03
N ASN A 469 2.20 -41.79 26.99
CA ASN A 469 1.74 -40.43 26.79
C ASN A 469 2.90 -39.45 26.54
N HIS A 470 2.63 -38.43 25.74
CA HIS A 470 3.49 -37.26 25.61
C HIS A 470 3.21 -36.24 26.73
N TYR A 471 4.11 -35.27 26.87
CA TYR A 471 4.02 -34.20 27.86
C TYR A 471 3.57 -32.86 27.26
N GLY A 472 3.43 -32.80 25.93
CA GLY A 472 2.83 -31.65 25.25
C GLY A 472 3.73 -30.42 25.25
N LEU A 473 3.13 -29.25 25.10
CA LEU A 473 3.81 -27.96 25.20
C LEU A 473 4.04 -27.61 26.68
N LEU A 474 3.09 -27.95 27.54
CA LEU A 474 3.15 -27.64 28.96
C LEU A 474 2.48 -28.73 29.81
N LEU A 475 3.23 -29.27 30.78
CA LEU A 475 2.71 -30.12 31.84
C LEU A 475 3.20 -29.65 33.22
N SER A 476 2.28 -29.15 34.06
CA SER A 476 2.58 -28.70 35.43
C SER A 476 1.54 -29.13 36.48
N ASP A 477 0.86 -30.27 36.30
CA ASP A 477 -0.27 -30.70 37.15
C ASP A 477 0.11 -31.05 38.61
N LYS A 478 1.41 -31.16 38.90
CA LYS A 478 1.93 -31.49 40.23
C LYS A 478 2.33 -30.28 41.07
N VAL A 479 2.45 -29.10 40.46
CA VAL A 479 2.92 -27.88 41.13
C VAL A 479 1.81 -26.83 41.09
N THR A 480 1.55 -26.19 42.22
CA THR A 480 0.70 -24.99 42.25
C THR A 480 1.59 -23.75 42.11
N LEU A 481 1.35 -22.99 41.06
CA LEU A 481 2.00 -21.73 40.74
C LEU A 481 1.03 -20.57 41.04
N THR A 482 1.50 -19.46 41.58
CA THR A 482 0.72 -18.22 41.74
C THR A 482 0.45 -17.52 40.41
N THR A 483 1.30 -17.75 39.40
CA THR A 483 1.11 -17.21 38.05
C THR A 483 1.66 -18.20 37.04
N LEU A 484 0.88 -18.50 36.01
CA LEU A 484 1.26 -19.34 34.88
C LEU A 484 0.87 -18.63 33.59
N ASN A 485 1.85 -18.32 32.75
CA ASN A 485 1.64 -17.75 31.43
C ASN A 485 2.26 -18.67 30.37
N LEU A 486 1.49 -19.04 29.37
CA LEU A 486 1.97 -19.75 28.19
C LEU A 486 1.63 -18.92 26.96
N VAL A 487 2.63 -18.60 26.14
CA VAL A 487 2.48 -17.97 24.84
C VAL A 487 3.07 -18.88 23.79
N VAL A 488 2.27 -19.22 22.78
CA VAL A 488 2.71 -19.96 21.60
C VAL A 488 2.36 -19.12 20.38
N SER A 489 3.36 -18.59 19.70
CA SER A 489 3.17 -17.71 18.54
C SER A 489 3.99 -18.12 17.34
N ASN A 490 3.53 -17.82 16.13
CA ASN A 490 4.27 -18.07 14.88
C ASN A 490 4.84 -19.50 14.82
N THR A 491 4.07 -20.49 15.25
CA THR A 491 4.59 -21.83 15.52
C THR A 491 3.74 -22.90 14.86
N SER A 492 4.42 -23.86 14.22
CA SER A 492 3.79 -25.02 13.60
C SER A 492 4.09 -26.29 14.36
N ILE A 493 3.05 -27.04 14.69
CA ILE A 493 3.14 -28.33 15.39
C ILE A 493 2.66 -29.40 14.42
N ILE A 494 3.58 -30.25 13.96
CA ILE A 494 3.38 -31.13 12.80
C ILE A 494 3.53 -32.59 13.24
N VAL A 495 2.48 -33.39 13.00
CA VAL A 495 2.38 -34.81 13.36
C VAL A 495 2.67 -35.03 14.85
N SER A 496 1.88 -34.41 15.71
CA SER A 496 1.99 -34.58 17.16
C SER A 496 1.07 -35.67 17.64
N LYS A 497 1.63 -36.87 17.87
CA LYS A 497 0.90 -38.07 18.29
C LYS A 497 1.75 -38.90 19.24
N GLY A 498 1.23 -39.23 20.42
CA GLY A 498 1.84 -40.22 21.32
C GLY A 498 1.31 -41.63 21.07
N ALA A 499 1.93 -42.65 21.67
CA ALA A 499 1.41 -44.03 21.66
C ALA A 499 0.10 -44.21 22.45
N SER A 500 -0.30 -43.21 23.24
CA SER A 500 -1.52 -43.20 24.03
C SER A 500 -2.08 -41.78 24.15
N ALA A 501 -3.38 -41.68 24.43
CA ALA A 501 -4.07 -40.41 24.62
C ALA A 501 -3.35 -39.51 25.64
N SER A 502 -3.15 -38.26 25.25
CA SER A 502 -2.29 -37.28 25.90
C SER A 502 -2.93 -35.89 25.95
N GLN A 503 -2.14 -34.90 26.37
CA GLN A 503 -2.56 -33.52 26.44
C GLN A 503 -1.44 -32.58 25.96
N PHE A 504 -1.80 -31.51 25.26
CA PHE A 504 -0.85 -30.48 24.84
C PHE A 504 -0.57 -29.49 25.96
N ILE A 505 -1.62 -29.11 26.69
CA ILE A 505 -1.53 -28.13 27.77
C ILE A 505 -2.29 -28.67 28.98
N ARG A 506 -1.57 -28.86 30.09
CA ARG A 506 -2.15 -29.22 31.37
C ARG A 506 -1.37 -28.63 32.52
N HIS A 507 -2.10 -28.03 33.45
CA HIS A 507 -1.55 -27.47 34.67
C HIS A 507 -2.38 -27.94 35.87
N LYS A 508 -2.09 -27.37 37.04
CA LYS A 508 -2.80 -27.69 38.27
C LYS A 508 -4.24 -27.19 38.21
N SER A 509 -5.20 -28.11 38.33
CA SER A 509 -6.63 -27.75 38.42
C SER A 509 -6.89 -26.70 39.52
N GLY A 510 -7.71 -25.69 39.22
CA GLY A 510 -8.04 -24.59 40.13
C GLY A 510 -7.08 -23.41 40.07
N GLN A 511 -6.01 -23.48 39.27
CA GLN A 511 -4.99 -22.44 39.21
C GLN A 511 -5.29 -21.42 38.11
N PRO A 512 -5.24 -20.11 38.41
CA PRO A 512 -5.40 -19.07 37.40
C PRO A 512 -4.12 -18.87 36.58
N GLY A 513 -4.28 -18.22 35.43
CA GLY A 513 -3.18 -17.89 34.53
C GLY A 513 -3.66 -17.59 33.11
N THR A 514 -2.72 -17.46 32.18
CA THR A 514 -3.01 -17.16 30.78
C THR A 514 -2.43 -18.21 29.82
N ILE A 515 -3.17 -18.50 28.76
CA ILE A 515 -2.70 -19.27 27.60
C ILE A 515 -3.02 -18.43 26.36
N THR A 516 -2.02 -18.12 25.56
CA THR A 516 -2.17 -17.43 24.28
C THR A 516 -1.62 -18.30 23.18
N ILE A 517 -2.43 -18.60 22.16
CA ILE A 517 -2.03 -19.30 20.94
C ILE A 517 -2.32 -18.37 19.76
N LYS A 518 -1.29 -17.95 19.03
CA LYS A 518 -1.42 -16.91 18.00
C LYS A 518 -0.63 -17.25 16.74
N ASP A 519 -1.18 -17.07 15.55
CA ASP A 519 -0.44 -17.28 14.29
C ASP A 519 0.20 -18.68 14.22
N CYS A 520 -0.58 -19.71 14.53
CA CYS A 520 -0.10 -21.08 14.70
C CYS A 520 -0.80 -22.06 13.75
N THR A 521 -0.11 -23.13 13.37
CA THR A 521 -0.69 -24.24 12.58
C THR A 521 -0.45 -25.58 13.29
N PHE A 522 -1.53 -26.29 13.59
CA PHE A 522 -1.50 -27.66 14.13
C PHE A 522 -1.89 -28.63 13.03
N TYR A 523 -0.94 -29.48 12.62
CA TYR A 523 -1.11 -30.42 11.51
C TYR A 523 -1.01 -31.88 11.97
N ASP A 524 -1.94 -32.71 11.53
CA ASP A 524 -1.98 -34.16 11.76
C ASP A 524 -1.96 -34.52 13.25
N MET A 525 -2.99 -34.06 13.96
CA MET A 525 -3.18 -34.27 15.40
C MET A 525 -3.99 -35.55 15.67
N SER A 526 -3.88 -36.10 16.89
CA SER A 526 -4.67 -37.27 17.31
C SER A 526 -6.01 -36.87 17.93
N ALA A 527 -7.11 -37.41 17.37
CA ALA A 527 -8.47 -37.22 17.91
C ALA A 527 -8.65 -37.77 19.35
N SER A 528 -7.71 -38.59 19.83
CA SER A 528 -7.72 -39.09 21.21
C SER A 528 -7.10 -38.11 22.20
N ASP A 529 -6.22 -37.21 21.74
CA ASP A 529 -5.53 -36.24 22.56
C ASP A 529 -6.43 -35.05 22.89
N ALA A 530 -6.16 -34.44 24.06
CA ALA A 530 -6.76 -33.19 24.46
C ALA A 530 -5.82 -32.03 24.19
N PHE A 531 -6.31 -30.94 23.61
CA PHE A 531 -5.54 -29.72 23.49
C PHE A 531 -5.34 -29.09 24.88
N CYS A 532 -6.44 -28.89 25.60
CA CYS A 532 -6.46 -28.33 26.94
C CYS A 532 -7.05 -29.29 27.98
N ARG A 533 -6.41 -29.37 29.16
CA ARG A 533 -6.92 -30.10 30.32
C ARG A 533 -6.72 -29.31 31.61
N ASP A 534 -7.74 -29.35 32.47
CA ASP A 534 -7.76 -28.70 33.78
C ASP A 534 -7.72 -27.14 33.68
N THR A 535 -8.20 -26.57 32.58
CA THR A 535 -8.06 -25.15 32.19
C THR A 535 -9.23 -24.22 32.52
N LYS A 536 -10.17 -24.63 33.37
CA LYS A 536 -11.38 -23.86 33.68
C LYS A 536 -11.11 -22.44 34.17
N ASP A 537 -10.08 -22.28 34.99
CA ASP A 537 -9.74 -21.03 35.69
C ASP A 537 -8.68 -20.19 34.94
N MET A 538 -8.29 -20.63 33.74
CA MET A 538 -7.39 -19.87 32.87
C MET A 538 -8.15 -18.88 31.99
N THR A 539 -7.48 -17.81 31.61
CA THR A 539 -7.83 -17.02 30.43
C THR A 539 -7.13 -17.62 29.21
N ILE A 540 -7.90 -18.10 28.24
CA ILE A 540 -7.37 -18.63 26.98
C ILE A 540 -7.67 -17.63 25.87
N THR A 541 -6.65 -17.24 25.11
CA THR A 541 -6.77 -16.42 23.92
C THR A 541 -6.22 -17.20 22.72
N ILE A 542 -7.02 -17.32 21.67
CA ILE A 542 -6.64 -17.95 20.41
C ILE A 542 -6.84 -16.95 19.29
N SER A 543 -5.81 -16.72 18.48
CA SER A 543 -5.91 -15.88 17.30
C SER A 543 -5.19 -16.44 16.09
N ASN A 544 -5.76 -16.23 14.90
CA ASN A 544 -5.21 -16.70 13.61
C ASN A 544 -4.53 -18.10 13.73
N THR A 545 -5.30 -19.12 14.11
CA THR A 545 -4.79 -20.47 14.38
C THR A 545 -5.51 -21.49 13.52
N LEU A 546 -4.77 -22.32 12.79
CA LEU A 546 -5.30 -23.35 11.88
C LEU A 546 -5.07 -24.76 12.42
N PHE A 547 -6.12 -25.59 12.39
CA PHE A 547 -6.04 -27.03 12.62
C PHE A 547 -6.33 -27.79 11.32
N ALA A 548 -5.37 -28.59 10.84
CA ALA A 548 -5.49 -29.33 9.58
C ALA A 548 -5.06 -30.78 9.76
N LYS A 549 -5.73 -31.72 9.08
CA LYS A 549 -5.50 -33.18 9.14
C LYS A 549 -5.66 -33.83 10.53
N GLY A 550 -6.44 -34.91 10.58
CA GLY A 550 -6.68 -35.65 11.82
C GLY A 550 -7.73 -35.01 12.71
N GLY A 551 -7.46 -34.92 14.00
CA GLY A 551 -8.42 -34.33 14.94
C GLY A 551 -7.81 -34.06 16.31
N VAL A 552 -8.58 -33.42 17.19
CA VAL A 552 -8.21 -33.21 18.59
C VAL A 552 -9.47 -33.01 19.42
N LYS A 553 -9.43 -33.32 20.72
CA LYS A 553 -10.42 -32.80 21.67
C LYS A 553 -9.93 -31.42 22.12
N PRO A 554 -10.58 -30.30 21.77
CA PRO A 554 -10.21 -28.99 22.31
C PRO A 554 -10.08 -29.00 23.84
N PHE A 555 -11.01 -29.67 24.52
CA PHE A 555 -10.96 -29.85 25.96
C PHE A 555 -11.09 -31.32 26.35
N TYR A 556 -10.35 -31.74 27.37
CA TYR A 556 -10.41 -33.13 27.85
C TYR A 556 -11.81 -33.53 28.36
N ASN A 557 -12.50 -32.60 29.03
CA ASN A 557 -13.87 -32.73 29.51
C ASN A 557 -14.52 -31.34 29.69
N THR A 558 -15.82 -31.29 29.99
CA THR A 558 -16.56 -30.03 30.16
C THR A 558 -16.01 -29.18 31.30
N SER A 559 -15.48 -29.81 32.35
CA SER A 559 -14.80 -29.14 33.45
C SER A 559 -13.43 -28.54 33.09
N SER A 560 -12.92 -28.77 31.88
CA SER A 560 -11.69 -28.15 31.38
C SER A 560 -11.96 -26.92 30.52
N VAL A 561 -13.21 -26.67 30.09
CA VAL A 561 -13.54 -25.50 29.28
C VAL A 561 -13.27 -24.23 30.09
N ALA A 562 -12.41 -23.35 29.55
CA ALA A 562 -12.03 -22.11 30.21
C ALA A 562 -13.25 -21.18 30.37
N THR A 563 -13.35 -20.54 31.53
CA THR A 563 -14.43 -19.57 31.81
C THR A 563 -14.25 -18.29 30.97
N THR A 564 -13.01 -17.92 30.69
CA THR A 564 -12.67 -16.82 29.78
C THR A 564 -11.93 -17.38 28.58
N LEU A 565 -12.67 -17.59 27.48
CA LEU A 565 -12.16 -18.09 26.21
C LEU A 565 -12.37 -17.01 25.13
N ASN A 566 -11.28 -16.39 24.68
CA ASN A 566 -11.28 -15.36 23.66
C ASN A 566 -10.79 -15.97 22.34
N VAL A 567 -11.63 -16.02 21.32
CA VAL A 567 -11.30 -16.61 20.01
C VAL A 567 -11.45 -15.56 18.93
N ASN A 568 -10.39 -15.33 18.16
CA ASN A 568 -10.38 -14.41 17.02
C ASN A 568 -9.60 -15.02 15.84
N GLY A 569 -10.29 -15.69 14.92
CA GLY A 569 -9.65 -16.39 13.81
C GLY A 569 -9.13 -17.77 14.22
N LEU A 570 -10.04 -18.66 14.60
CA LEU A 570 -9.76 -20.08 14.76
C LEU A 570 -10.32 -20.83 13.55
N TYR A 571 -9.46 -21.58 12.87
CA TYR A 571 -9.77 -22.22 11.60
C TYR A 571 -9.54 -23.73 11.69
N LYS A 572 -10.31 -24.48 10.90
CA LYS A 572 -10.03 -25.88 10.64
C LYS A 572 -10.15 -26.22 9.15
N ALA A 573 -9.32 -27.13 8.66
CA ALA A 573 -9.50 -27.72 7.34
C ALA A 573 -10.80 -28.56 7.30
N SER A 574 -11.36 -28.77 6.11
CA SER A 574 -12.64 -29.47 5.93
C SER A 574 -12.60 -30.93 6.40
N ASP A 575 -11.42 -31.54 6.40
CA ASP A 575 -11.13 -32.91 6.83
C ASP A 575 -10.62 -33.01 8.29
N PHE A 576 -10.51 -31.89 9.01
CA PHE A 576 -10.15 -31.88 10.43
C PHE A 576 -11.37 -31.97 11.34
N SER A 577 -11.24 -32.76 12.41
CA SER A 577 -12.31 -32.97 13.40
C SER A 577 -11.96 -32.44 14.79
N PHE A 578 -12.75 -31.49 15.29
CA PHE A 578 -12.82 -31.21 16.72
C PHE A 578 -13.76 -32.21 17.40
N VAL A 579 -13.23 -32.98 18.36
CA VAL A 579 -13.98 -33.96 19.14
C VAL A 579 -14.53 -33.30 20.40
N THR A 580 -15.73 -33.68 20.79
CA THR A 580 -16.39 -33.07 21.96
C THR A 580 -15.67 -33.39 23.28
N PRO A 581 -15.65 -32.44 24.24
CA PRO A 581 -16.11 -31.05 24.14
C PRO A 581 -15.24 -30.19 23.22
N ASP A 582 -15.87 -29.52 22.26
CA ASP A 582 -15.19 -28.68 21.27
C ASP A 582 -15.06 -27.22 21.74
N TRP A 583 -14.56 -26.36 20.85
CA TRP A 583 -14.40 -24.92 21.10
C TRP A 583 -15.74 -24.15 21.15
N GLY A 584 -16.88 -24.76 20.81
CA GLY A 584 -18.15 -24.06 20.56
C GLY A 584 -18.39 -23.75 19.09
N LYS A 585 -19.12 -22.68 18.76
CA LYS A 585 -19.44 -22.29 17.36
C LYS A 585 -18.56 -21.15 16.81
N ASP A 586 -17.54 -20.74 17.55
CA ASP A 586 -16.73 -19.55 17.26
C ASP A 586 -15.49 -19.85 16.38
N TYR A 587 -15.57 -20.89 15.53
CA TYR A 587 -14.50 -21.25 14.60
C TYR A 587 -15.00 -21.38 13.16
N THR A 588 -14.11 -21.14 12.21
CA THR A 588 -14.37 -21.22 10.77
C THR A 588 -13.91 -22.56 10.23
N SER A 589 -14.80 -23.25 9.51
CA SER A 589 -14.43 -24.43 8.73
C SER A 589 -14.09 -23.98 7.32
N LEU A 590 -12.82 -24.15 6.91
CA LEU A 590 -12.38 -23.88 5.56
C LEU A 590 -13.00 -24.92 4.59
N PRO A 591 -13.29 -24.54 3.33
CA PRO A 591 -13.84 -25.47 2.36
C PRO A 591 -12.79 -26.48 1.83
N LEU A 592 -11.51 -26.21 2.03
CA LEU A 592 -10.39 -27.00 1.52
C LEU A 592 -9.97 -28.10 2.52
N THR A 593 -9.60 -29.28 1.99
CA THR A 593 -8.98 -30.35 2.78
C THR A 593 -7.54 -29.98 3.16
N SER A 594 -6.97 -30.68 4.13
CA SER A 594 -5.59 -30.48 4.54
C SER A 594 -4.57 -30.73 3.43
N ASP A 595 -4.81 -31.70 2.54
CA ASP A 595 -3.92 -31.98 1.40
C ASP A 595 -4.10 -30.95 0.26
N GLN A 596 -5.25 -30.26 0.17
CA GLN A 596 -5.44 -29.12 -0.74
C GLN A 596 -4.76 -27.86 -0.21
N LEU A 597 -4.85 -27.61 1.10
CA LEU A 597 -4.13 -26.51 1.75
C LEU A 597 -2.62 -26.73 1.66
N PHE A 598 -2.15 -27.94 1.97
CA PHE A 598 -0.74 -28.30 2.09
C PHE A 598 -0.40 -29.55 1.26
N PRO A 599 -0.14 -29.40 -0.05
CA PRO A 599 0.16 -30.53 -0.94
C PRO A 599 1.34 -31.40 -0.48
N ASN A 600 2.31 -30.79 0.21
CA ASN A 600 3.51 -31.46 0.73
C ASN A 600 3.42 -31.80 2.23
N GLY A 601 2.25 -31.67 2.87
CA GLY A 601 2.11 -31.82 4.32
C GLY A 601 2.53 -33.19 4.88
N SER A 602 2.48 -34.25 4.05
CA SER A 602 3.00 -35.58 4.41
C SER A 602 4.53 -35.63 4.59
N SER A 603 5.25 -34.69 3.99
CA SER A 603 6.69 -34.48 4.14
C SER A 603 7.04 -33.45 5.23
N GLU A 604 6.06 -33.08 6.07
CA GLU A 604 6.21 -32.10 7.15
C GLU A 604 6.62 -30.70 6.64
N ASP A 605 6.15 -30.35 5.44
CA ASP A 605 6.22 -29.04 4.80
C ASP A 605 4.77 -28.55 4.61
N LEU A 606 4.43 -27.46 5.29
CA LEU A 606 3.09 -26.88 5.25
C LEU A 606 3.01 -25.67 4.32
N THR A 607 3.89 -25.54 3.33
CA THR A 607 3.77 -24.48 2.32
C THR A 607 2.40 -24.59 1.63
N PHE A 608 1.68 -23.48 1.54
CA PHE A 608 0.37 -23.47 0.90
C PHE A 608 0.46 -23.85 -0.58
N GLY A 609 -0.55 -24.55 -1.10
CA GLY A 609 -0.65 -24.80 -2.53
C GLY A 609 -0.81 -23.51 -3.34
N ALA A 610 -0.24 -23.46 -4.55
CA ALA A 610 -0.29 -22.28 -5.41
C ALA A 610 -1.74 -21.80 -5.70
N ASP A 611 -2.68 -22.75 -5.79
CA ASP A 611 -4.10 -22.48 -6.07
C ASP A 611 -4.92 -22.13 -4.81
N VAL A 612 -4.30 -22.05 -3.62
CA VAL A 612 -4.99 -21.67 -2.38
C VAL A 612 -5.24 -20.16 -2.37
N PRO A 613 -6.50 -19.70 -2.33
CA PRO A 613 -6.85 -18.28 -2.22
C PRO A 613 -6.24 -17.63 -0.96
N GLU A 614 -5.83 -16.38 -1.07
CA GLU A 614 -5.14 -15.63 -0.01
C GLU A 614 -5.94 -15.60 1.29
N GLU A 615 -7.27 -15.47 1.22
CA GLU A 615 -8.15 -15.46 2.38
C GLU A 615 -8.18 -16.78 3.18
N TYR A 616 -7.66 -17.87 2.60
CA TYR A 616 -7.55 -19.17 3.25
C TYR A 616 -6.12 -19.49 3.72
N ARG A 617 -5.15 -18.59 3.46
CA ARG A 617 -3.75 -18.72 3.92
C ARG A 617 -3.59 -18.21 5.36
N VAL A 618 -4.26 -18.89 6.28
CA VAL A 618 -4.36 -18.56 7.71
C VAL A 618 -3.45 -19.45 8.57
N GLY A 619 -3.23 -19.08 9.83
CA GLY A 619 -2.34 -19.79 10.74
C GLY A 619 -0.93 -19.21 10.74
N ASP A 620 0.06 -20.08 10.81
CA ASP A 620 1.48 -19.73 10.81
C ASP A 620 1.92 -19.17 9.44
N GLN A 621 2.24 -17.87 9.41
CA GLN A 621 2.47 -17.11 8.17
C GLN A 621 3.74 -17.51 7.43
N ARG A 622 4.68 -18.25 8.07
CA ARG A 622 5.91 -18.69 7.40
C ARG A 622 5.67 -19.56 6.16
N TRP A 623 4.47 -20.13 6.05
CA TRP A 623 4.08 -21.04 4.98
C TRP A 623 3.38 -20.35 3.81
N ASN A 624 3.11 -19.05 3.93
CA ASN A 624 2.60 -18.22 2.84
C ASN A 624 3.81 -17.73 2.02
N LYS A 625 4.27 -18.56 1.09
CA LYS A 625 5.43 -18.32 0.22
C LYS A 625 5.05 -18.32 -1.25
#